data_AF-J3GBQ7-F1
#
_entry.id   AF-J3GBQ7-F1
#
_cell.length_a   1.000
_cell.length_b   1.000
_cell.length_c   1.000
_cell.angle_alpha   90.00
_cell.angle_beta   90.00
_cell.angle_gamma   90.00
#
_symmetry.space_group_name_H-M   'P 1'
#
loop_
_entity.id
_entity.type
_entity.pdbx_description
1 polymer ?
#
loop_
_entity_poly.entity_id
_entity_poly.type
_entity_poly.pdbx_seq_one_letter_code
_entity_poly.pdbx_strand_id
1 'polypeptide(L)'
;SAQATLNIGQNLVFEDDGPSISTTGTEPILTVDETVLATDATQSFTANFSSAFGADGAGTQTYALGVVAGGSGLTDTATGEAVNLSLNGTVVEGRTATTNLLVFTVSVAANGDVTLDQLRAVVHPDATNPDDATSLSSDDLVTLTATITDKDGDSAQATLNIGQNLVFEDDGPSISTTTGTEPILTVDETVLATDATQSFTANFNSAFGADGAGTLTYALGMTAGASGLTDTATGEAVNLSLNGTVVEGRTATTNLLVFTVSVAANGDVTLDQLRAVVHPDATNPDDATSLSSDDLVTLTATITDKD
;
A
#
# COMPACT_ATOMS: atom_id res chain seq x y z
N SER A 1 6.84 -88.09 -42.67
CA SER A 1 6.59 -87.21 -41.51
C SER A 1 5.29 -86.47 -41.73
N ALA A 2 4.57 -86.12 -40.68
CA ALA A 2 3.38 -85.26 -40.75
C ALA A 2 3.67 -83.95 -40.01
N GLN A 3 3.23 -82.83 -40.56
CA GLN A 3 3.36 -81.50 -39.97
C GLN A 3 2.02 -80.76 -40.12
N ALA A 4 1.75 -79.85 -39.19
CA ALA A 4 0.65 -78.91 -39.25
C ALA A 4 1.18 -77.52 -38.87
N THR A 5 0.59 -76.48 -39.46
CA THR A 5 0.96 -75.07 -39.25
C THR A 5 -0.29 -74.30 -38.87
N LEU A 6 -0.20 -73.47 -37.83
CA LEU A 6 -1.26 -72.57 -37.39
C LEU A 6 -0.77 -71.13 -37.51
N ASN A 7 -1.54 -70.28 -38.18
CA ASN A 7 -1.24 -68.86 -38.28
C ASN A 7 -1.79 -68.14 -37.04
N ILE A 8 -0.91 -67.52 -36.25
CA ILE A 8 -1.27 -66.84 -35.00
C ILE A 8 -1.10 -65.32 -35.06
N GLY A 9 -0.72 -64.75 -36.21
CA GLY A 9 -0.31 -63.34 -36.32
C GLY A 9 -1.30 -62.34 -35.70
N GLN A 10 -2.60 -62.53 -35.90
CA GLN A 10 -3.64 -61.62 -35.36
C GLN A 10 -3.92 -61.80 -33.86
N ASN A 11 -3.34 -62.83 -33.23
CA ASN A 11 -3.40 -63.05 -31.78
C ASN A 11 -2.22 -62.38 -31.05
N LEU A 12 -1.27 -61.80 -31.77
CA LEU A 12 -0.18 -61.02 -31.19
C LEU A 12 -0.65 -59.57 -31.11
N VAL A 13 -1.00 -59.12 -29.90
CA VAL A 13 -1.38 -57.74 -29.60
C VAL A 13 -0.20 -57.05 -28.93
N PHE A 14 0.09 -55.84 -29.39
CA PHE A 14 1.08 -54.94 -28.81
C PHE A 14 0.30 -53.71 -28.36
N GLU A 15 0.20 -53.55 -27.04
CA GLU A 15 -0.38 -52.36 -26.43
C GLU A 15 0.71 -51.30 -26.28
N ASP A 16 0.25 -50.06 -26.22
CA ASP A 16 1.08 -48.87 -26.15
C ASP A 16 0.95 -48.20 -24.77
N ASP A 17 2.02 -47.58 -24.27
CA ASP A 17 2.04 -46.92 -22.95
C ASP A 17 2.12 -45.40 -23.04
N GLY A 18 0.98 -44.75 -22.81
CA GLY A 18 0.90 -43.28 -22.87
C GLY A 18 1.56 -42.53 -21.71
N PRO A 19 1.68 -41.20 -21.84
CA PRO A 19 2.33 -40.35 -20.87
C PRO A 19 1.42 -40.09 -19.66
N SER A 20 2.02 -39.64 -18.55
CA SER A 20 1.30 -39.24 -17.34
C SER A 20 1.91 -37.99 -16.73
N ILE A 21 1.06 -37.13 -16.18
CA ILE A 21 1.47 -35.91 -15.48
C ILE A 21 0.55 -35.66 -14.30
N SER A 22 1.11 -35.14 -13.21
CA SER A 22 0.38 -34.78 -12.00
C SER A 22 0.96 -33.52 -11.37
N THR A 23 0.17 -32.85 -10.53
CA THR A 23 0.62 -31.72 -9.73
C THR A 23 1.34 -32.19 -8.47
N THR A 24 2.32 -31.44 -8.01
CA THR A 24 3.11 -31.76 -6.82
C THR A 24 3.69 -30.51 -6.16
N GLY A 25 4.23 -30.68 -4.96
CA GLY A 25 4.97 -29.63 -4.25
C GLY A 25 4.08 -28.49 -3.75
N THR A 26 4.75 -27.44 -3.29
CA THR A 26 4.13 -26.17 -2.91
C THR A 26 4.33 -25.20 -4.06
N GLU A 27 3.26 -24.52 -4.45
CA GLU A 27 3.31 -23.51 -5.52
C GLU A 27 4.10 -22.28 -5.05
N PRO A 28 4.93 -21.68 -5.94
CA PRO A 28 5.52 -20.37 -5.69
C PRO A 28 4.45 -19.29 -5.49
N ILE A 29 4.83 -18.23 -4.77
CA ILE A 29 4.06 -16.98 -4.68
C ILE A 29 4.77 -15.94 -5.54
N LEU A 30 4.00 -15.19 -6.33
CA LEU A 30 4.45 -14.03 -7.09
C LEU A 30 3.95 -12.80 -6.35
N THR A 31 4.87 -11.96 -5.88
CA THR A 31 4.56 -10.76 -5.11
C THR A 31 5.05 -9.54 -5.87
N VAL A 32 4.11 -8.69 -6.27
CA VAL A 32 4.36 -7.34 -6.78
C VAL A 32 4.05 -6.33 -5.69
N ASP A 33 4.69 -5.17 -5.77
CA ASP A 33 4.66 -4.14 -4.73
C ASP A 33 4.40 -2.79 -5.40
N GLU A 34 3.36 -2.11 -4.92
CA GLU A 34 2.89 -0.84 -5.47
C GLU A 34 3.90 0.30 -5.32
N THR A 35 4.87 0.17 -4.40
CA THR A 35 5.99 1.10 -4.22
C THR A 35 6.72 1.29 -5.55
N VAL A 36 6.77 0.22 -6.36
CA VAL A 36 7.32 0.24 -7.70
C VAL A 36 6.48 -0.62 -8.66
N LEU A 37 5.39 -0.06 -9.18
CA LEU A 37 4.55 -0.60 -10.27
C LEU A 37 5.27 -0.95 -11.60
N ALA A 38 6.59 -0.84 -11.67
CA ALA A 38 7.38 -1.23 -12.83
C ALA A 38 8.21 -2.50 -12.59
N THR A 39 8.03 -3.15 -11.43
CA THR A 39 8.78 -4.35 -11.05
C THR A 39 7.89 -5.58 -11.13
N ASP A 40 8.14 -6.41 -12.12
CA ASP A 40 7.42 -7.68 -12.30
C ASP A 40 7.94 -8.75 -11.32
N ALA A 41 7.04 -9.61 -10.86
CA ALA A 41 7.38 -10.82 -10.11
C ALA A 41 7.41 -12.03 -11.05
N THR A 42 8.50 -12.79 -11.09
CA THR A 42 8.62 -13.99 -11.94
C THR A 42 9.07 -15.19 -11.13
N GLN A 43 8.36 -16.32 -11.25
CA GLN A 43 8.67 -17.56 -10.56
C GLN A 43 8.50 -18.78 -11.47
N SER A 44 9.31 -19.80 -11.27
CA SER A 44 9.23 -21.05 -12.04
C SER A 44 8.26 -22.03 -11.40
N PHE A 45 7.25 -22.48 -12.16
CA PHE A 45 6.28 -23.49 -11.73
C PHE A 45 6.61 -24.91 -12.22
N THR A 46 7.74 -25.08 -12.90
CA THR A 46 8.16 -26.37 -13.47
C THR A 46 8.24 -27.49 -12.43
N ALA A 47 8.72 -27.18 -11.22
CA ALA A 47 8.82 -28.13 -10.13
C ALA A 47 7.45 -28.63 -9.60
N ASN A 48 6.36 -27.94 -9.94
CA ASN A 48 5.01 -28.30 -9.52
C ASN A 48 4.34 -29.32 -10.44
N PHE A 49 5.02 -29.73 -11.52
CA PHE A 49 4.54 -30.75 -12.44
C PHE A 49 5.46 -31.97 -12.44
N SER A 50 4.92 -33.11 -12.02
CA SER A 50 5.62 -34.40 -12.13
C SER A 50 5.19 -35.10 -13.41
N SER A 51 6.05 -35.08 -14.42
CA SER A 51 5.79 -35.60 -15.77
C SER A 51 6.57 -36.89 -16.08
N ALA A 52 5.92 -37.85 -16.74
CA ALA A 52 6.52 -39.05 -17.30
C ALA A 52 6.00 -39.29 -18.73
N PHE A 53 6.91 -39.44 -19.70
CA PHE A 53 6.61 -39.55 -21.14
C PHE A 53 6.44 -41.00 -21.64
N GLY A 54 6.23 -41.98 -20.76
CA GLY A 54 6.16 -43.39 -21.18
C GLY A 54 7.46 -43.94 -21.77
N ALA A 55 7.39 -45.14 -22.36
CA ALA A 55 8.51 -45.84 -22.97
C ALA A 55 8.98 -45.20 -24.29
N ASP A 56 8.11 -44.48 -25.00
CA ASP A 56 8.44 -43.76 -26.24
C ASP A 56 9.38 -42.58 -26.00
N GLY A 57 9.41 -42.11 -24.75
CA GLY A 57 10.30 -41.09 -24.25
C GLY A 57 9.85 -39.68 -24.63
N ALA A 58 10.63 -38.69 -24.23
CA ALA A 58 10.20 -37.29 -24.28
C ALA A 58 9.90 -36.79 -25.70
N GLY A 59 8.72 -36.18 -25.86
CA GLY A 59 8.34 -35.33 -26.97
C GLY A 59 8.37 -33.86 -26.56
N THR A 60 7.22 -33.28 -26.23
CA THR A 60 7.08 -31.85 -25.88
C THR A 60 6.47 -31.63 -24.51
N GLN A 61 6.81 -30.52 -23.87
CA GLN A 61 6.12 -30.00 -22.69
C GLN A 61 5.76 -28.53 -22.93
N THR A 62 4.51 -28.18 -22.68
CA THR A 62 3.99 -26.82 -22.90
C THR A 62 3.19 -26.36 -21.69
N TYR A 63 3.11 -25.04 -21.53
CA TYR A 63 2.40 -24.37 -20.45
C TYR A 63 1.38 -23.40 -21.03
N ALA A 64 0.20 -23.34 -20.43
CA ALA A 64 -0.84 -22.41 -20.81
C ALA A 64 -1.58 -21.90 -19.57
N LEU A 65 -1.88 -20.60 -19.57
CA LEU A 65 -2.75 -19.99 -18.57
C LEU A 65 -4.21 -20.16 -18.98
N GLY A 66 -5.06 -20.45 -18.00
CA GLY A 66 -6.51 -20.42 -18.10
C GLY A 66 -7.09 -19.40 -17.11
N VAL A 67 -8.29 -18.90 -17.39
CA VAL A 67 -8.96 -17.91 -16.54
C VAL A 67 -10.46 -18.14 -16.47
N VAL A 68 -11.04 -17.92 -15.30
CA VAL A 68 -12.48 -17.74 -15.14
C VAL A 68 -12.80 -16.27 -15.40
N ALA A 69 -13.32 -15.97 -16.59
CA ALA A 69 -13.64 -14.59 -16.96
C ALA A 69 -14.74 -14.02 -16.04
N GLY A 70 -14.54 -12.79 -15.56
CA GLY A 70 -15.42 -12.15 -14.58
C GLY A 70 -14.63 -11.39 -13.52
N GLY A 71 -15.26 -11.05 -12.40
CA GLY A 71 -14.60 -10.29 -11.33
C GLY A 71 -13.44 -11.04 -10.71
N SER A 72 -12.31 -10.36 -10.56
CA SER A 72 -11.15 -10.88 -9.81
C SER A 72 -11.38 -10.86 -8.30
N GLY A 73 -12.23 -9.94 -7.83
CA GLY A 73 -12.34 -9.57 -6.41
C GLY A 73 -11.51 -8.34 -6.03
N LEU A 74 -10.67 -7.84 -6.93
CA LEU A 74 -9.90 -6.61 -6.76
C LEU A 74 -10.70 -5.39 -7.26
N THR A 75 -10.36 -4.22 -6.73
CA THR A 75 -10.89 -2.92 -7.15
C THR A 75 -9.71 -2.01 -7.49
N ASP A 76 -9.75 -1.31 -8.62
CA ASP A 76 -8.72 -0.33 -9.00
C ASP A 76 -8.84 0.93 -8.15
N THR A 77 -7.82 1.28 -7.35
CA THR A 77 -7.90 2.39 -6.38
C THR A 77 -8.25 3.71 -7.07
N ALA A 78 -7.63 3.99 -8.22
CA ALA A 78 -7.77 5.28 -8.88
C ALA A 78 -9.16 5.52 -9.52
N THR A 79 -9.87 4.47 -9.95
CA THR A 79 -11.21 4.59 -10.56
C THR A 79 -12.34 4.13 -9.64
N GLY A 80 -12.05 3.34 -8.60
CA GLY A 80 -13.05 2.66 -7.78
C GLY A 80 -13.82 1.58 -8.55
N GLU A 81 -13.36 1.18 -9.73
CA GLU A 81 -14.00 0.15 -10.55
C GLU A 81 -13.52 -1.25 -10.16
N ALA A 82 -14.45 -2.22 -10.15
CA ALA A 82 -14.08 -3.62 -10.05
C ALA A 82 -13.14 -4.03 -11.19
N VAL A 83 -12.19 -4.91 -10.91
CA VAL A 83 -11.27 -5.46 -11.89
C VAL A 83 -11.81 -6.80 -12.40
N ASN A 84 -11.96 -6.92 -13.71
CA ASN A 84 -12.43 -8.12 -14.38
C ASN A 84 -11.29 -8.82 -15.09
N LEU A 85 -11.21 -10.13 -14.90
CA LEU A 85 -10.27 -11.03 -15.57
C LEU A 85 -10.76 -11.39 -16.97
N SER A 86 -9.81 -11.44 -17.89
CA SER A 86 -10.01 -11.98 -19.24
C SER A 86 -8.72 -12.58 -19.78
N LEU A 87 -8.81 -13.39 -20.83
CA LEU A 87 -7.65 -13.92 -21.54
C LEU A 87 -7.48 -13.18 -22.87
N ASN A 88 -6.37 -12.49 -23.04
CA ASN A 88 -5.99 -11.81 -24.28
C ASN A 88 -4.85 -12.59 -24.96
N GLY A 89 -5.21 -13.49 -25.86
CA GLY A 89 -4.26 -14.44 -26.45
C GLY A 89 -3.84 -15.48 -25.40
N THR A 90 -2.58 -15.39 -24.93
CA THR A 90 -2.01 -16.27 -23.89
C THR A 90 -1.77 -15.54 -22.56
N VAL A 91 -2.12 -14.25 -22.49
CA VAL A 91 -1.90 -13.40 -21.32
C VAL A 91 -3.23 -13.20 -20.61
N VAL A 92 -3.24 -13.44 -19.29
CA VAL A 92 -4.38 -13.07 -18.44
C VAL A 92 -4.27 -11.58 -18.16
N GLU A 93 -5.36 -10.86 -18.33
CA GLU A 93 -5.45 -9.43 -18.07
C GLU A 93 -6.53 -9.16 -17.02
N GLY A 94 -6.19 -8.39 -15.98
CA GLY A 94 -7.15 -7.74 -15.11
C GLY A 94 -7.43 -6.33 -15.62
N ARG A 95 -8.68 -6.02 -15.96
CA ARG A 95 -9.09 -4.70 -16.48
C ARG A 95 -10.24 -4.09 -15.70
N THR A 96 -10.26 -2.77 -15.54
CA THR A 96 -11.39 -2.07 -14.93
C THR A 96 -12.69 -2.34 -15.69
N ALA A 97 -13.77 -2.63 -14.95
CA ALA A 97 -15.00 -3.19 -15.51
C ALA A 97 -15.72 -2.29 -16.51
N THR A 98 -15.55 -0.97 -16.40
CA THR A 98 -16.26 0.02 -17.22
C THR A 98 -15.31 0.76 -18.17
N THR A 99 -14.15 1.22 -17.66
CA THR A 99 -13.18 2.00 -18.44
C THR A 99 -12.17 1.15 -19.20
N ASN A 100 -12.11 -0.16 -18.94
CA ASN A 100 -11.25 -1.14 -19.63
C ASN A 100 -9.74 -0.80 -19.53
N LEU A 101 -9.34 -0.10 -18.48
CA LEU A 101 -7.95 0.20 -18.17
C LEU A 101 -7.27 -1.08 -17.67
N LEU A 102 -6.03 -1.32 -18.12
CA LEU A 102 -5.25 -2.48 -17.70
C LEU A 102 -4.69 -2.25 -16.29
N VAL A 103 -5.00 -3.15 -15.36
CA VAL A 103 -4.57 -3.08 -13.95
C VAL A 103 -3.39 -4.00 -13.70
N PHE A 104 -3.45 -5.24 -14.18
CA PHE A 104 -2.34 -6.19 -14.09
C PHE A 104 -2.38 -7.20 -15.23
N THR A 105 -1.27 -7.90 -15.45
CA THR A 105 -1.16 -9.04 -16.36
C THR A 105 -0.52 -10.25 -15.70
N VAL A 106 -0.89 -11.44 -16.16
CA VAL A 106 -0.19 -12.69 -15.85
C VAL A 106 0.18 -13.37 -17.16
N SER A 107 1.44 -13.71 -17.32
CA SER A 107 1.95 -14.40 -18.50
C SER A 107 2.76 -15.63 -18.11
N VAL A 108 2.87 -16.60 -19.03
CA VAL A 108 3.71 -17.78 -18.85
C VAL A 108 4.65 -17.94 -20.04
N ALA A 109 5.93 -18.12 -19.75
CA ALA A 109 6.96 -18.40 -20.74
C ALA A 109 7.03 -19.92 -21.05
N ALA A 110 7.66 -20.26 -22.18
CA ALA A 110 7.77 -21.65 -22.63
C ALA A 110 8.55 -22.56 -21.67
N ASN A 111 9.38 -21.98 -20.80
CA ASN A 111 10.11 -22.70 -19.75
C ASN A 111 9.29 -22.90 -18.47
N GLY A 112 8.02 -22.49 -18.42
CA GLY A 112 7.15 -22.63 -17.24
C GLY A 112 7.34 -21.55 -16.19
N ASP A 113 8.06 -20.47 -16.51
CA ASP A 113 8.13 -19.28 -15.66
C ASP A 113 6.85 -18.47 -15.85
N VAL A 114 6.19 -18.16 -14.74
CA VAL A 114 5.01 -17.28 -14.69
C VAL A 114 5.46 -15.92 -14.21
N THR A 115 4.95 -14.87 -14.86
CA THR A 115 5.23 -13.47 -14.53
C THR A 115 3.93 -12.75 -14.20
N LEU A 116 3.90 -12.08 -13.04
CA LEU A 116 2.88 -11.12 -12.63
C LEU A 116 3.44 -9.70 -12.79
N ASP A 117 2.71 -8.85 -13.52
CA ASP A 117 3.02 -7.43 -13.73
C ASP A 117 1.80 -6.60 -13.30
N GLN A 118 1.99 -5.68 -12.37
CA GLN A 118 0.96 -4.77 -11.88
C GLN A 118 1.23 -3.36 -12.38
N LEU A 119 0.25 -2.78 -13.06
CA LEU A 119 0.35 -1.47 -13.70
C LEU A 119 -0.41 -0.37 -12.96
N ARG A 120 -1.32 -0.75 -12.05
CA ARG A 120 -2.19 0.16 -11.31
C ARG A 120 -2.46 -0.38 -9.90
N ALA A 121 -2.54 0.55 -8.94
CA ALA A 121 -2.86 0.26 -7.55
C ALA A 121 -4.25 -0.38 -7.39
N VAL A 122 -4.37 -1.27 -6.42
CA VAL A 122 -5.62 -1.94 -6.04
C VAL A 122 -5.96 -1.67 -4.59
N VAL A 123 -7.26 -1.69 -4.27
CA VAL A 123 -7.76 -1.47 -2.91
C VAL A 123 -7.40 -2.63 -1.99
N HIS A 124 -6.84 -2.34 -0.82
CA HIS A 124 -6.45 -3.28 0.22
C HIS A 124 -7.47 -3.31 1.38
N PRO A 125 -7.62 -4.46 2.07
CA PRO A 125 -8.64 -4.62 3.10
C PRO A 125 -8.34 -3.93 4.44
N ASP A 126 -7.07 -3.78 4.85
CA ASP A 126 -6.68 -3.14 6.11
C ASP A 126 -6.08 -1.75 5.92
N ALA A 127 -6.94 -0.73 5.91
CA ALA A 127 -6.56 0.69 5.83
C ALA A 127 -5.66 1.21 6.99
N THR A 128 -5.28 0.36 7.95
CA THR A 128 -4.33 0.72 9.03
C THR A 128 -2.94 0.10 8.86
N ASN A 129 -2.77 -0.79 7.87
CA ASN A 129 -1.50 -1.40 7.52
C ASN A 129 -1.02 -0.83 6.16
N PRO A 130 -0.01 0.06 6.12
CA PRO A 130 0.44 0.72 4.88
C PRO A 130 1.26 -0.18 3.93
N ASP A 131 1.30 -1.49 4.21
CA ASP A 131 2.00 -2.56 3.49
C ASP A 131 1.11 -3.82 3.63
N ASP A 132 -0.19 -3.66 3.34
CA ASP A 132 -1.17 -4.74 3.38
C ASP A 132 -1.12 -5.58 2.10
N ALA A 133 -1.47 -6.86 2.23
CA ALA A 133 -1.39 -7.80 1.13
C ALA A 133 -2.79 -8.21 0.67
N THR A 134 -3.02 -8.22 -0.64
CA THR A 134 -4.24 -8.78 -1.23
C THR A 134 -3.96 -9.74 -2.39
N SER A 135 -4.96 -10.50 -2.79
CA SER A 135 -4.88 -11.47 -3.89
C SER A 135 -6.24 -11.63 -4.57
N LEU A 136 -6.32 -12.45 -5.62
CA LEU A 136 -7.62 -12.73 -6.25
C LEU A 136 -8.56 -13.45 -5.28
N SER A 137 -9.86 -13.16 -5.35
CA SER A 137 -10.87 -13.66 -4.39
C SER A 137 -11.04 -15.19 -4.36
N SER A 138 -10.54 -15.90 -5.37
CA SER A 138 -10.50 -17.36 -5.39
C SER A 138 -9.30 -17.85 -6.19
N ASP A 139 -8.76 -18.97 -5.74
CA ASP A 139 -7.55 -19.56 -6.30
C ASP A 139 -7.74 -20.11 -7.72
N ASP A 140 -8.95 -20.61 -8.01
CA ASP A 140 -9.30 -21.19 -9.31
C ASP A 140 -9.62 -20.15 -10.40
N LEU A 141 -9.53 -18.85 -10.09
CA LEU A 141 -9.77 -17.79 -11.06
C LEU A 141 -8.69 -17.73 -12.14
N VAL A 142 -7.45 -18.09 -11.81
CA VAL A 142 -6.34 -18.24 -12.76
C VAL A 142 -5.75 -19.62 -12.58
N THR A 143 -5.51 -20.30 -13.69
CA THR A 143 -4.96 -21.66 -13.70
C THR A 143 -3.72 -21.75 -14.58
N LEU A 144 -2.79 -22.61 -14.21
CA LEU A 144 -1.64 -22.98 -15.03
C LEU A 144 -1.75 -24.46 -15.42
N THR A 145 -1.86 -24.74 -16.71
CA THR A 145 -1.91 -26.11 -17.23
C THR A 145 -0.62 -26.48 -17.93
N ALA A 146 0.02 -27.56 -17.47
CA ALA A 146 1.13 -28.18 -18.18
C ALA A 146 0.61 -29.36 -19.01
N THR A 147 1.00 -29.43 -20.29
CA THR A 147 0.69 -30.54 -21.20
C THR A 147 1.99 -31.18 -21.66
N ILE A 148 2.08 -32.49 -21.55
CA ILE A 148 3.16 -33.29 -22.13
C ILE A 148 2.66 -34.16 -23.27
N THR A 149 3.50 -34.32 -24.28
CA THR A 149 3.30 -35.23 -25.41
C THR A 149 4.56 -36.07 -25.57
N ASP A 150 4.44 -37.38 -25.77
CA ASP A 150 5.59 -38.25 -26.05
C ASP A 150 5.95 -38.25 -27.55
N LYS A 151 6.70 -39.25 -28.03
CA LYS A 151 7.28 -39.24 -29.38
C LYS A 151 6.33 -39.72 -30.47
N ASP A 152 5.36 -40.55 -30.16
CA ASP A 152 4.43 -41.10 -31.14
C ASP A 152 3.06 -40.39 -31.10
N GLY A 153 2.82 -39.57 -30.07
CA GLY A 153 1.88 -38.46 -30.10
C GLY A 153 0.81 -38.49 -29.01
N ASP A 154 0.90 -39.41 -28.06
CA ASP A 154 0.01 -39.45 -26.91
C ASP A 154 0.29 -38.26 -25.98
N SER A 155 -0.76 -37.77 -25.31
CA SER A 155 -0.68 -36.55 -24.50
C SER A 155 -1.40 -36.66 -23.16
N ALA A 156 -0.84 -36.02 -22.13
CA ALA A 156 -1.43 -35.90 -20.81
C ALA A 156 -1.26 -34.47 -20.28
N GLN A 157 -2.18 -34.02 -19.43
CA GLN A 157 -2.14 -32.68 -18.84
C GLN A 157 -2.45 -32.68 -17.34
N ALA A 158 -1.94 -31.68 -16.64
CA ALA A 158 -2.27 -31.39 -15.26
C ALA A 158 -2.41 -29.87 -15.06
N THR A 159 -3.27 -29.46 -14.14
CA THR A 159 -3.65 -28.06 -13.93
C THR A 159 -3.47 -27.68 -12.46
N LEU A 160 -2.83 -26.54 -12.21
CA LEU A 160 -2.76 -25.86 -10.92
C LEU A 160 -3.71 -24.67 -10.93
N ASN A 161 -4.30 -24.39 -9.79
CA ASN A 161 -4.92 -23.10 -9.51
C ASN A 161 -3.82 -22.20 -8.95
N ILE A 162 -3.75 -20.96 -9.41
CA ILE A 162 -2.67 -20.04 -9.01
C ILE A 162 -3.21 -18.65 -8.66
N GLY A 163 -4.53 -18.48 -8.58
CA GLY A 163 -5.16 -17.19 -8.40
C GLY A 163 -4.78 -16.51 -7.08
N GLN A 164 -4.62 -17.28 -6.01
CA GLN A 164 -4.18 -16.73 -4.71
C GLN A 164 -2.66 -16.73 -4.54
N ASN A 165 -1.90 -17.22 -5.53
CA ASN A 165 -0.45 -17.09 -5.58
C ASN A 165 -0.01 -15.75 -6.16
N LEU A 166 -0.96 -14.96 -6.70
CA LEU A 166 -0.74 -13.61 -7.20
C LEU A 166 -1.02 -12.62 -6.07
N VAL A 167 0.04 -12.09 -5.48
CA VAL A 167 -0.02 -11.20 -4.32
C VAL A 167 0.37 -9.79 -4.74
N PHE A 168 -0.46 -8.84 -4.33
CA PHE A 168 -0.27 -7.40 -4.49
C PHE A 168 -0.04 -6.82 -3.10
N GLU A 169 1.13 -6.22 -2.88
CA GLU A 169 1.46 -5.50 -1.65
C GLU A 169 1.20 -4.01 -1.84
N ASP A 170 0.61 -3.42 -0.81
CA ASP A 170 0.25 -2.01 -0.76
C ASP A 170 1.46 -1.07 -0.70
N ASP A 171 1.29 0.12 -1.25
CA ASP A 171 2.14 1.28 -0.98
C ASP A 171 1.26 2.35 -0.37
N GLY A 172 0.98 2.18 0.91
CA GLY A 172 0.10 3.05 1.66
C GLY A 172 0.77 4.37 2.08
N PRO A 173 0.08 5.19 2.89
CA PRO A 173 0.51 6.54 3.13
C PRO A 173 1.58 6.56 4.23
N SER A 174 2.64 7.35 4.03
CA SER A 174 3.72 7.52 5.01
C SER A 174 3.93 8.99 5.37
N ILE A 175 4.25 9.25 6.64
CA ILE A 175 4.58 10.59 7.13
C ILE A 175 5.65 10.54 8.22
N SER A 176 6.58 11.49 8.17
CA SER A 176 7.64 11.64 9.16
C SER A 176 7.96 13.11 9.39
N THR A 177 8.51 13.44 10.55
CA THR A 177 9.06 14.78 10.82
C THR A 177 10.44 14.93 10.21
N THR A 178 10.73 16.09 9.63
CA THR A 178 12.07 16.42 9.10
C THR A 178 12.92 17.05 10.20
N THR A 179 14.25 16.87 10.13
CA THR A 179 15.19 17.53 11.06
C THR A 179 15.49 18.98 10.66
N GLY A 180 14.56 19.64 9.95
CA GLY A 180 14.71 21.02 9.51
C GLY A 180 14.57 22.01 10.66
N THR A 181 15.00 23.25 10.44
CA THR A 181 14.73 24.34 11.38
C THR A 181 13.23 24.64 11.39
N GLU A 182 12.62 24.56 12.57
CA GLU A 182 11.24 24.97 12.78
C GLU A 182 11.10 26.50 12.68
N PRO A 183 10.03 27.01 12.04
CA PRO A 183 9.73 28.42 12.06
C PRO A 183 9.52 28.94 13.49
N ILE A 184 10.01 30.14 13.77
CA ILE A 184 9.73 30.84 15.03
C ILE A 184 8.57 31.82 14.81
N LEU A 185 7.57 31.75 15.68
CA LEU A 185 6.46 32.71 15.76
C LEU A 185 6.83 33.78 16.80
N THR A 186 6.82 35.06 16.40
CA THR A 186 7.22 36.17 17.29
C THR A 186 6.18 37.27 17.25
N VAL A 187 5.65 37.60 18.42
CA VAL A 187 4.70 38.68 18.68
C VAL A 187 5.36 39.70 19.61
N ASP A 188 4.84 40.94 19.63
CA ASP A 188 5.42 42.05 20.40
C ASP A 188 4.30 42.80 21.14
N GLU A 189 4.45 42.96 22.46
CA GLU A 189 3.48 43.66 23.31
C GLU A 189 3.30 45.14 22.97
N THR A 190 4.21 45.73 22.20
CA THR A 190 4.06 47.08 21.61
C THR A 190 2.78 47.15 20.79
N VAL A 191 2.40 46.06 20.10
CA VAL A 191 1.17 45.95 19.31
C VAL A 191 0.53 44.57 19.47
N LEU A 192 -0.27 44.40 20.54
CA LEU A 192 -1.08 43.21 20.85
C LEU A 192 -2.18 42.83 19.82
N ALA A 193 -2.18 43.46 18.65
CA ALA A 193 -3.14 43.17 17.58
C ALA A 193 -2.45 42.61 16.32
N THR A 194 -1.15 42.31 16.41
CA THR A 194 -0.36 41.78 15.31
C THR A 194 -0.02 40.33 15.58
N ASP A 195 -0.66 39.44 14.83
CA ASP A 195 -0.41 38.01 14.94
C ASP A 195 0.87 37.63 14.19
N ALA A 196 1.56 36.61 14.68
CA ALA A 196 2.61 35.92 13.93
C ALA A 196 2.01 34.70 13.24
N THR A 197 2.30 34.49 11.96
CA THR A 197 1.86 33.29 11.22
C THR A 197 3.00 32.73 10.41
N GLN A 198 3.24 31.42 10.53
CA GLN A 198 4.30 30.70 9.82
C GLN A 198 3.82 29.32 9.36
N SER A 199 4.33 28.85 8.22
CA SER A 199 4.01 27.51 7.71
C SER A 199 4.93 26.45 8.29
N PHE A 200 4.36 25.41 8.90
CA PHE A 200 5.09 24.26 9.44
C PHE A 200 5.07 23.05 8.49
N THR A 201 4.50 23.20 7.29
CA THR A 201 4.34 22.10 6.32
C THR A 201 5.69 21.47 5.93
N ALA A 202 6.75 22.27 5.81
CA ALA A 202 8.10 21.80 5.49
C ALA A 202 8.74 20.93 6.59
N ASN A 203 8.17 20.93 7.80
CA ASN A 203 8.60 20.08 8.91
C ASN A 203 8.04 18.66 8.82
N PHE A 204 7.14 18.39 7.87
CA PHE A 204 6.60 17.06 7.58
C PHE A 204 7.03 16.60 6.19
N ASN A 205 7.58 15.40 6.10
CA ASN A 205 7.80 14.69 4.84
C ASN A 205 6.75 13.59 4.72
N SER A 206 5.88 13.71 3.72
CA SER A 206 4.71 12.85 3.55
C SER A 206 4.61 12.33 2.13
N ALA A 207 4.20 11.07 1.97
CA ALA A 207 3.88 10.44 0.70
C ALA A 207 2.53 9.72 0.80
N PHE A 208 1.75 9.77 -0.28
CA PHE A 208 0.45 9.09 -0.41
C PHE A 208 0.56 7.73 -1.11
N GLY A 209 1.79 7.25 -1.31
CA GLY A 209 2.09 6.08 -2.11
C GLY A 209 1.42 6.03 -3.49
N ALA A 210 1.12 4.81 -3.96
CA ALA A 210 0.64 4.54 -5.32
C ALA A 210 -0.88 4.78 -5.50
N ASP A 211 -1.65 4.71 -4.41
CA ASP A 211 -3.09 4.99 -4.36
C ASP A 211 -3.42 6.46 -4.69
N GLY A 212 -2.42 7.31 -4.47
CA GLY A 212 -2.47 8.73 -4.74
C GLY A 212 -3.22 9.51 -3.67
N ALA A 213 -3.28 10.83 -3.84
CA ALA A 213 -3.64 11.72 -2.75
C ALA A 213 -5.07 11.51 -2.19
N GLY A 214 -5.13 11.29 -0.88
CA GLY A 214 -6.33 11.40 -0.04
C GLY A 214 -6.34 12.75 0.68
N THR A 215 -6.13 12.74 2.00
CA THR A 215 -6.09 13.96 2.82
C THR A 215 -4.78 14.12 3.58
N LEU A 216 -4.37 15.39 3.77
CA LEU A 216 -3.32 15.79 4.69
C LEU A 216 -3.91 16.87 5.61
N THR A 217 -3.97 16.59 6.90
CA THR A 217 -4.60 17.47 7.89
C THR A 217 -3.64 17.80 9.02
N TYR A 218 -3.88 18.93 9.68
CA TYR A 218 -3.05 19.43 10.77
C TYR A 218 -3.91 19.72 12.00
N ALA A 219 -3.42 19.34 13.17
CA ALA A 219 -4.10 19.58 14.43
C ALA A 219 -3.10 19.98 15.52
N LEU A 220 -3.50 20.93 16.37
CA LEU A 220 -2.76 21.28 17.56
C LEU A 220 -3.13 20.35 18.72
N GLY A 221 -2.12 19.86 19.42
CA GLY A 221 -2.21 19.22 20.73
C GLY A 221 -1.63 20.13 21.81
N MET A 222 -1.94 19.85 23.07
CA MET A 222 -1.37 20.59 24.19
C MET A 222 -1.34 19.77 25.48
N THR A 223 -0.39 20.09 26.36
CA THR A 223 -0.30 19.54 27.71
C THR A 223 -0.94 20.51 28.72
N ALA A 224 -2.00 20.06 29.41
CA ALA A 224 -2.75 20.91 30.33
C ALA A 224 -1.96 21.27 31.58
N GLY A 225 -1.99 22.55 31.94
CA GLY A 225 -1.27 23.06 33.10
C GLY A 225 -0.61 24.41 32.83
N ALA A 226 0.36 24.74 33.67
CA ALA A 226 1.08 26.00 33.60
C ALA A 226 1.90 26.09 32.31
N SER A 227 1.81 27.23 31.63
CA SER A 227 2.56 27.51 30.40
C SER A 227 4.00 27.96 30.68
N GLY A 228 4.29 28.34 31.93
CA GLY A 228 5.52 29.02 32.34
C GLY A 228 5.44 30.54 32.28
N LEU A 229 4.40 31.10 31.65
CA LEU A 229 4.19 32.54 31.54
C LEU A 229 3.38 33.10 32.72
N THR A 230 3.56 34.39 32.98
CA THR A 230 2.79 35.16 33.97
C THR A 230 2.20 36.39 33.28
N ASP A 231 0.91 36.67 33.45
CA ASP A 231 0.26 37.86 32.91
C ASP A 231 0.73 39.11 33.68
N THR A 232 1.26 40.11 32.97
CA THR A 232 1.86 41.30 33.58
C THR A 232 0.85 42.13 34.38
N ALA A 233 -0.40 42.19 33.92
CA ALA A 233 -1.40 43.06 34.52
C ALA A 233 -2.04 42.47 35.79
N THR A 234 -2.27 41.15 35.84
CA THR A 234 -2.85 40.48 37.01
C THR A 234 -1.80 39.86 37.94
N GLY A 235 -0.59 39.57 37.44
CA GLY A 235 0.42 38.81 38.16
C GLY A 235 0.09 37.32 38.30
N GLU A 236 -0.93 36.84 37.59
CA GLU A 236 -1.35 35.44 37.63
C GLU A 236 -0.55 34.58 36.65
N ALA A 237 -0.30 33.32 37.03
CA ALA A 237 0.21 32.31 36.11
C ALA A 237 -0.76 32.10 34.94
N VAL A 238 -0.21 31.81 33.76
CA VAL A 238 -0.97 31.49 32.56
C VAL A 238 -1.01 29.97 32.40
N ASN A 239 -2.20 29.40 32.27
CA ASN A 239 -2.42 27.98 32.05
C ASN A 239 -2.90 27.73 30.61
N LEU A 240 -2.43 26.63 30.02
CA LEU A 240 -2.86 26.16 28.72
C LEU A 240 -4.17 25.38 28.83
N SER A 241 -5.07 25.64 27.89
CA SER A 241 -6.32 24.91 27.71
C SER A 241 -6.66 24.83 26.22
N LEU A 242 -7.46 23.84 25.82
CA LEU A 242 -7.89 23.67 24.44
C LEU A 242 -9.35 24.08 24.31
N ASN A 243 -9.63 25.03 23.41
CA ASN A 243 -10.97 25.50 23.08
C ASN A 243 -11.29 25.13 21.63
N GLY A 244 -11.89 23.95 21.43
CA GLY A 244 -12.05 23.39 20.08
C GLY A 244 -10.71 22.96 19.51
N THR A 245 -10.25 23.62 18.45
CA THR A 245 -8.95 23.38 17.80
C THR A 245 -7.90 24.45 18.13
N VAL A 246 -8.25 25.41 18.98
CA VAL A 246 -7.39 26.54 19.35
C VAL A 246 -6.83 26.29 20.73
N VAL A 247 -5.51 26.36 20.86
CA VAL A 247 -4.83 26.36 22.16
C VAL A 247 -4.91 27.77 22.74
N GLU A 248 -5.36 27.89 23.97
CA GLU A 248 -5.54 29.15 24.66
C GLU A 248 -4.67 29.19 25.93
N GLY A 249 -3.92 30.27 26.11
CA GLY A 249 -3.31 30.61 27.38
C GLY A 249 -4.22 31.52 28.18
N ARG A 250 -4.66 31.10 29.37
CA ARG A 250 -5.56 31.89 30.24
C ARG A 250 -5.00 32.09 31.64
N THR A 251 -5.27 33.24 32.25
CA THR A 251 -4.88 33.50 33.64
C THR A 251 -5.54 32.50 34.59
N ALA A 252 -4.76 31.96 35.53
CA ALA A 252 -5.14 30.79 36.32
C ALA A 252 -6.38 31.01 37.22
N THR A 253 -6.65 32.25 37.66
CA THR A 253 -7.74 32.56 38.58
C THR A 253 -8.83 33.39 37.91
N THR A 254 -8.46 34.41 37.14
CA THR A 254 -9.41 35.32 36.49
C THR A 254 -9.89 34.86 35.12
N ASN A 255 -9.29 33.79 34.56
CA ASN A 255 -9.66 33.17 33.29
C ASN A 255 -9.63 34.13 32.08
N LEU A 256 -8.80 35.18 32.16
CA LEU A 256 -8.60 36.15 31.09
C LEU A 256 -7.72 35.52 30.01
N LEU A 257 -8.09 35.70 28.74
CA LEU A 257 -7.32 35.19 27.60
C LEU A 257 -6.07 36.03 27.38
N VAL A 258 -4.91 35.38 27.39
CA VAL A 258 -3.58 35.99 27.25
C VAL A 258 -3.05 35.83 25.83
N PHE A 259 -3.15 34.63 25.26
CA PHE A 259 -2.77 34.36 23.88
C PHE A 259 -3.57 33.18 23.31
N THR A 260 -3.58 33.04 22.00
CA THR A 260 -4.09 31.88 21.29
C THR A 260 -3.07 31.34 20.29
N VAL A 261 -3.09 30.03 20.08
CA VAL A 261 -2.39 29.36 18.98
C VAL A 261 -3.42 28.58 18.18
N SER A 262 -3.46 28.81 16.87
CA SER A 262 -4.37 28.13 15.95
C SER A 262 -3.62 27.60 14.73
N VAL A 263 -4.16 26.57 14.08
CA VAL A 263 -3.62 26.02 12.83
C VAL A 263 -4.69 26.04 11.75
N ALA A 264 -4.32 26.52 10.57
CA ALA A 264 -5.16 26.52 9.38
C ALA A 264 -5.02 25.21 8.59
N ALA A 265 -5.97 24.92 7.71
CA ALA A 265 -5.97 23.68 6.92
C ALA A 265 -4.74 23.52 6.00
N ASN A 266 -4.07 24.61 5.65
CA ASN A 266 -2.83 24.61 4.87
C ASN A 266 -1.56 24.39 5.72
N GLY A 267 -1.69 24.12 7.02
CA GLY A 267 -0.55 23.90 7.93
C GLY A 267 0.13 25.17 8.42
N ASP A 268 -0.48 26.34 8.20
CA ASP A 268 -0.02 27.59 8.80
C ASP A 268 -0.47 27.67 10.26
N VAL A 269 0.48 27.92 11.15
CA VAL A 269 0.23 28.13 12.58
C VAL A 269 0.28 29.61 12.87
N THR A 270 -0.72 30.11 13.61
CA THR A 270 -0.85 31.51 14.02
C THR A 270 -0.78 31.64 15.53
N LEU A 271 0.10 32.51 16.03
CA LEU A 271 0.17 32.96 17.42
C LEU A 271 -0.38 34.38 17.51
N ASP A 272 -1.45 34.55 18.28
CA ASP A 272 -2.08 35.83 18.62
C ASP A 272 -1.88 36.09 20.12
N GLN A 273 -1.29 37.23 20.47
CA GLN A 273 -1.11 37.66 21.85
C GLN A 273 -2.03 38.82 22.18
N LEU A 274 -2.92 38.61 23.15
CA LEU A 274 -3.92 39.58 23.57
C LEU A 274 -3.54 40.33 24.85
N ARG A 275 -2.58 39.81 25.63
CA ARG A 275 -2.12 40.42 26.89
C ARG A 275 -0.63 40.24 27.08
N ALA A 276 -0.01 41.26 27.67
CA ALA A 276 1.42 41.28 27.97
C ALA A 276 1.81 40.24 29.03
N VAL A 277 2.95 39.60 28.84
CA VAL A 277 3.53 38.65 29.80
C VAL A 277 4.78 39.20 30.46
N VAL A 278 5.15 38.62 31.60
CA VAL A 278 6.34 39.01 32.35
C VAL A 278 7.58 38.46 31.65
N HIS A 279 8.55 39.34 31.40
CA HIS A 279 9.85 39.02 30.81
C HIS A 279 10.94 38.89 31.87
N PRO A 280 11.95 38.02 31.67
CA PRO A 280 12.97 37.72 32.68
C PRO A 280 14.00 38.84 32.89
N ASP A 281 14.37 39.63 31.87
CA ASP A 281 15.35 40.72 31.98
C ASP A 281 14.70 42.10 32.05
N ALA A 282 14.60 42.65 33.26
CA ALA A 282 14.05 43.99 33.49
C ALA A 282 14.93 45.15 32.95
N THR A 283 16.12 44.85 32.41
CA THR A 283 17.06 45.85 31.88
C THR A 283 17.13 45.85 30.34
N ASN A 284 16.58 44.82 29.70
CA ASN A 284 16.42 44.75 28.26
C ASN A 284 14.97 45.17 27.89
N PRO A 285 14.76 46.30 27.19
CA PRO A 285 13.42 46.74 26.81
C PRO A 285 12.76 45.90 25.71
N ASP A 286 13.51 45.01 25.03
CA ASP A 286 13.04 44.12 23.97
C ASP A 286 13.54 42.69 24.28
N ASP A 287 13.11 42.18 25.43
CA ASP A 287 13.42 40.83 25.91
C ASP A 287 12.36 39.84 25.43
N ALA A 288 12.79 38.61 25.15
CA ALA A 288 11.90 37.56 24.67
C ALA A 288 11.67 36.49 25.74
N THR A 289 10.47 35.94 25.76
CA THR A 289 10.12 34.80 26.60
C THR A 289 9.35 33.77 25.78
N SER A 290 9.37 32.51 26.23
CA SER A 290 8.68 31.39 25.58
C SER A 290 7.94 30.55 26.60
N LEU A 291 7.17 29.56 26.12
CA LEU A 291 6.67 28.51 26.98
C LEU A 291 7.82 27.79 27.69
N SER A 292 7.56 27.26 28.88
CA SER A 292 8.60 26.62 29.70
C SER A 292 9.12 25.30 29.14
N SER A 293 8.41 24.69 28.20
CA SER A 293 8.83 23.47 27.49
C SER A 293 8.19 23.42 26.11
N ASP A 294 8.89 22.78 25.19
CA ASP A 294 8.52 22.62 23.78
C ASP A 294 7.30 21.70 23.61
N ASP A 295 7.25 20.62 24.40
CA ASP A 295 6.17 19.61 24.39
C ASP A 295 4.83 20.09 25.00
N LEU A 296 4.74 21.36 25.40
CA LEU A 296 3.51 21.94 25.91
C LEU A 296 2.47 22.18 24.81
N VAL A 297 2.91 22.43 23.58
CA VAL A 297 2.05 22.57 22.40
C VAL A 297 2.67 21.76 21.27
N THR A 298 1.90 20.85 20.69
CA THR A 298 2.36 20.00 19.59
C THR A 298 1.57 20.27 18.32
N LEU A 299 2.20 20.10 17.17
CA LEU A 299 1.52 20.09 15.88
C LEU A 299 1.60 18.67 15.32
N THR A 300 0.44 18.06 15.04
CA THR A 300 0.36 16.73 14.42
C THR A 300 -0.19 16.87 13.01
N ALA A 301 0.51 16.28 12.05
CA ALA A 301 0.01 16.08 10.70
C ALA A 301 -0.51 14.64 10.55
N THR A 302 -1.64 14.46 9.88
CA THR A 302 -2.23 13.15 9.59
C THR A 302 -2.49 13.04 8.09
N ILE A 303 -1.99 11.96 7.48
CA ILE A 303 -2.12 11.66 6.06
C ILE A 303 -3.00 10.42 5.84
N THR A 304 -3.70 10.40 4.71
CA THR A 304 -4.51 9.30 4.16
C THR A 304 -4.39 9.37 2.64
N ASP A 305 -4.46 8.25 1.95
CA ASP A 305 -4.53 8.14 0.48
C ASP A 305 -5.98 7.81 0.03
N LYS A 306 -6.13 7.17 -1.14
CA LYS A 306 -7.45 6.89 -1.72
C LYS A 306 -8.01 5.52 -1.36
N ASP A 307 -7.19 4.66 -0.81
CA ASP A 307 -7.62 3.38 -0.26
C ASP A 307 -8.28 3.59 1.12
#